data_AF-A0A9X3DA04-F1
#
_entry.id   AF-A0A9X3DA04-F1
#
_cell.length_a   1.000
_cell.length_b   1.000
_cell.length_c   1.000
_cell.angle_alpha   90.00
_cell.angle_beta   90.00
_cell.angle_gamma   90.00
#
_symmetry.space_group_name_H-M   'P 1'
#
loop_
_entity.id
_entity.type
_entity.pdbx_description
1 polymer ?
#
loop_
_entity_poly.entity_id
_entity_poly.type
_entity_poly.pdbx_seq_one_letter_code
_entity_poly.pdbx_strand_id
1 'polypeptide(L)'
;MKQFFLFLSMVYCFSVMGCSKNIDTPNPPSTGGGTATPNAKRRPASIGVVGDTSNVVKPTNGGMVLMGGGADVDAAFKWMIERSGGGDVVVLRATGTDAYNPYINGLGSVNSVETLLINTKALANNDTVAYIIRNAEMVFIAGGDQSDYMRNWKGTKTEQALNYLLNDKKAPVGGTSAGCAILGGFYYSGETGGVTSAQALANTYDANITLYNNDFLKAPYLQNVITDQHYLTRDRDGRSAVFLGRINKDWKTPAKCIAADERTAVCIDKDGMAKVFGDYSVTRPYSYAYFISSDAGKQPEQMEAFKKAIWNNGEKALAVYEITASVNGGGNFNVANFKANEATGGKWYWWWIDNGALNKKDQ
;
A
#
# COMPACT_ATOMS: atom_id res chain seq x y z
N MET A 1 -24.14 -56.51 -66.06
CA MET A 1 -23.83 -57.82 -65.42
C MET A 1 -23.22 -57.52 -64.05
N LYS A 2 -23.70 -57.91 -62.89
CA LYS A 2 -24.80 -58.76 -62.37
C LYS A 2 -25.15 -58.12 -61.01
N GLN A 3 -26.35 -57.62 -60.76
CA GLN A 3 -27.55 -58.30 -60.28
C GLN A 3 -27.38 -59.20 -59.03
N PHE A 4 -28.18 -58.82 -58.02
CA PHE A 4 -28.83 -59.61 -56.95
C PHE A 4 -27.96 -60.24 -55.85
N PHE A 5 -28.23 -59.86 -54.58
CA PHE A 5 -28.99 -60.72 -53.68
C PHE A 5 -29.64 -59.92 -52.53
N LEU A 6 -30.85 -60.34 -52.20
CA LEU A 6 -31.82 -59.80 -51.24
C LEU A 6 -31.97 -60.82 -50.09
N PHE A 7 -32.41 -60.35 -48.91
CA PHE A 7 -33.09 -61.01 -47.75
C PHE A 7 -32.42 -60.68 -46.39
N LEU A 8 -33.02 -59.82 -45.54
CA LEU A 8 -34.11 -60.05 -44.52
C LEU A 8 -33.44 -60.30 -43.14
N SER A 9 -33.68 -59.57 -42.04
CA SER A 9 -34.90 -59.19 -41.31
C SER A 9 -34.56 -58.03 -40.32
N MET A 10 -35.27 -56.90 -40.28
CA MET A 10 -36.53 -56.59 -39.58
C MET A 10 -36.49 -56.77 -38.05
N VAL A 11 -36.35 -55.66 -37.30
CA VAL A 11 -37.23 -55.29 -36.16
C VAL A 11 -37.29 -53.76 -36.03
N TYR A 12 -38.52 -53.29 -35.87
CA TYR A 12 -39.03 -51.93 -35.73
C TYR A 12 -38.61 -51.21 -34.44
N CYS A 13 -38.46 -49.88 -34.50
CA CYS A 13 -39.37 -48.98 -33.77
C CYS A 13 -39.29 -47.53 -34.30
N PHE A 14 -40.46 -46.94 -34.48
CA PHE A 14 -40.72 -45.61 -35.04
C PHE A 14 -40.36 -44.48 -34.05
N SER A 15 -39.74 -43.41 -34.52
CA SER A 15 -40.35 -42.07 -34.44
C SER A 15 -39.62 -41.07 -35.34
N VAL A 16 -40.42 -40.22 -35.97
CA VAL A 16 -40.11 -39.31 -37.08
C VAL A 16 -39.34 -38.08 -36.63
N MET A 17 -38.23 -37.79 -37.30
CA MET A 17 -37.63 -36.46 -37.37
C MET A 17 -38.39 -35.60 -38.37
N GLY A 18 -38.71 -34.37 -37.96
CA GLY A 18 -39.09 -33.27 -38.84
C GLY A 18 -38.60 -31.97 -38.22
N CYS A 19 -37.61 -31.34 -38.86
CA CYS A 19 -37.00 -30.09 -38.44
C CYS A 19 -37.98 -28.91 -38.50
N SER A 20 -37.88 -28.01 -37.52
CA SER A 20 -38.23 -26.59 -37.70
C SER A 20 -37.27 -25.73 -36.87
N LYS A 21 -36.82 -24.64 -37.49
CA LYS A 21 -36.00 -23.57 -36.90
C LYS A 21 -36.83 -22.73 -35.92
N ASN A 22 -36.19 -22.28 -34.84
CA ASN A 22 -36.00 -20.88 -34.42
C ASN A 22 -36.23 -20.59 -32.93
N ILE A 23 -35.26 -19.82 -32.41
CA ILE A 23 -35.28 -18.91 -31.26
C ILE A 23 -35.35 -19.55 -29.88
N ASP A 24 -34.21 -19.57 -29.18
CA ASP A 24 -34.17 -19.58 -27.73
C ASP A 24 -33.38 -18.37 -27.22
N THR A 25 -34.04 -17.63 -26.35
CA THR A 25 -33.54 -16.54 -25.51
C THR A 25 -32.45 -17.03 -24.55
N PRO A 26 -31.49 -16.17 -24.14
CA PRO A 26 -30.40 -16.60 -23.29
C PRO A 26 -30.86 -16.79 -21.84
N ASN A 27 -30.67 -18.00 -21.32
CA ASN A 27 -30.69 -18.28 -19.88
C ASN A 27 -29.45 -17.64 -19.20
N PRO A 28 -29.56 -17.21 -17.93
CA PRO A 28 -28.48 -16.54 -17.22
C PRO A 28 -27.31 -17.51 -16.95
N PRO A 29 -26.05 -17.04 -16.99
CA PRO A 29 -24.91 -17.94 -16.86
C PRO A 29 -24.79 -18.48 -15.43
N SER A 30 -24.69 -19.80 -15.33
CA SER A 30 -24.43 -20.52 -14.10
C SER A 30 -23.06 -20.16 -13.54
N THR A 31 -23.04 -19.76 -12.26
CA THR A 31 -21.86 -19.64 -11.41
C THR A 31 -21.15 -21.00 -11.29
N GLY A 32 -19.96 -21.08 -11.88
CA GLY A 32 -19.11 -22.27 -11.83
C GLY A 32 -17.65 -21.92 -12.16
N GLY A 33 -17.11 -20.90 -11.49
CA GLY A 33 -15.70 -20.51 -11.62
C GLY A 33 -14.80 -21.42 -10.79
N GLY A 34 -14.46 -22.60 -11.32
CA GLY A 34 -13.34 -23.37 -10.81
C GLY A 34 -12.04 -22.64 -11.11
N THR A 35 -11.41 -22.03 -10.10
CA THR A 35 -10.03 -21.55 -10.20
C THR A 35 -9.10 -22.73 -10.38
N ALA A 36 -8.69 -22.98 -11.63
CA ALA A 36 -7.64 -23.93 -11.91
C ALA A 36 -6.34 -23.46 -11.23
N THR A 37 -5.85 -24.23 -10.24
CA THR A 37 -4.55 -24.06 -9.61
C THR A 37 -3.47 -24.12 -10.71
N PRO A 38 -2.73 -23.05 -11.01
CA PRO A 38 -1.62 -23.15 -11.93
C PRO A 38 -0.61 -24.12 -11.34
N ASN A 39 -0.34 -25.22 -12.04
CA ASN A 39 0.66 -26.21 -11.63
C ASN A 39 2.05 -25.57 -11.81
N ALA A 40 2.50 -24.81 -10.82
CA ALA A 40 3.60 -23.87 -10.95
C ALA A 40 4.97 -24.58 -10.86
N LYS A 41 5.37 -25.29 -11.92
CA LYS A 41 6.79 -25.66 -12.11
C LYS A 41 7.69 -24.42 -12.35
N ARG A 42 7.11 -23.26 -12.64
CA ARG A 42 7.79 -21.97 -12.81
C ARG A 42 7.06 -20.91 -11.98
N ARG A 43 7.76 -20.16 -11.13
CA ARG A 43 7.26 -19.03 -10.35
C ARG A 43 7.84 -17.73 -10.94
N PRO A 44 7.18 -17.10 -11.93
CA PRO A 44 7.68 -15.86 -12.53
C PRO A 44 7.87 -14.78 -11.45
N ALA A 45 8.86 -13.90 -11.65
CA ALA A 45 9.29 -12.88 -10.68
C ALA A 45 9.89 -13.40 -9.36
N SER A 46 9.70 -14.67 -8.99
CA SER A 46 10.30 -15.21 -7.77
C SER A 46 11.84 -15.21 -7.86
N ILE A 47 12.47 -14.62 -6.85
CA ILE A 47 13.94 -14.58 -6.73
C ILE A 47 14.46 -15.32 -5.50
N GLY A 48 13.58 -15.95 -4.73
CA GLY A 48 13.94 -16.75 -3.57
C GLY A 48 12.72 -17.10 -2.72
N VAL A 49 12.75 -18.28 -2.09
CA VAL A 49 11.74 -18.75 -1.14
C VAL A 49 12.43 -19.44 0.03
N VAL A 50 11.95 -19.19 1.24
CA VAL A 50 12.28 -19.96 2.46
C VAL A 50 10.97 -20.53 3.03
N GLY A 51 10.98 -21.78 3.49
CA GLY A 51 9.80 -22.46 4.03
C GLY A 51 9.10 -23.39 3.03
N ASP A 52 7.83 -23.71 3.29
CA ASP A 52 7.03 -24.64 2.48
C ASP A 52 6.37 -23.93 1.29
N THR A 53 6.64 -24.38 0.07
CA THR A 53 6.09 -23.77 -1.16
C THR A 53 4.63 -24.11 -1.43
N SER A 54 4.04 -25.04 -0.66
CA SER A 54 2.62 -25.37 -0.75
C SER A 54 1.79 -24.27 -0.09
N ASN A 55 0.75 -23.84 -0.81
CA ASN A 55 -0.11 -22.77 -0.34
C ASN A 55 -0.90 -23.20 0.90
N VAL A 56 -0.87 -22.39 1.94
CA VAL A 56 -1.76 -22.56 3.10
C VAL A 56 -2.89 -21.54 3.08
N VAL A 57 -3.91 -21.77 3.89
CA VAL A 57 -4.95 -20.78 4.17
C VAL A 57 -5.04 -20.65 5.68
N LYS A 58 -4.72 -19.47 6.19
CA LYS A 58 -4.86 -19.13 7.61
C LYS A 58 -5.86 -17.98 7.77
N PRO A 59 -6.62 -17.94 8.87
CA PRO A 59 -7.37 -16.74 9.24
C PRO A 59 -6.40 -15.56 9.38
N THR A 60 -6.66 -14.48 8.65
CA THR A 60 -5.90 -13.23 8.77
C THR A 60 -6.69 -12.18 9.56
N ASN A 61 -5.97 -11.29 10.22
CA ASN A 61 -6.52 -10.07 10.80
C ASN A 61 -5.91 -8.87 10.08
N GLY A 62 -6.75 -8.03 9.50
CA GLY A 62 -6.31 -6.90 8.68
C GLY A 62 -5.42 -5.92 9.44
N GLY A 63 -4.57 -5.23 8.70
CA GLY A 63 -3.72 -4.20 9.25
C GLY A 63 -2.75 -3.64 8.21
N MET A 64 -2.16 -2.50 8.52
CA MET A 64 -1.17 -1.87 7.67
C MET A 64 0.07 -1.46 8.45
N VAL A 65 1.22 -1.50 7.80
CA VAL A 65 2.46 -0.95 8.35
C VAL A 65 3.01 0.11 7.40
N LEU A 66 3.13 1.33 7.91
CA LEU A 66 3.80 2.45 7.24
C LEU A 66 5.18 2.63 7.89
N MET A 67 6.23 2.11 7.26
CA MET A 67 7.60 2.14 7.80
C MET A 67 8.46 3.20 7.11
N GLY A 68 9.20 3.98 7.89
CA GLY A 68 9.93 5.14 7.40
C GLY A 68 11.23 4.86 6.67
N GLY A 69 11.68 3.59 6.58
CA GLY A 69 12.98 3.24 5.98
C GLY A 69 14.13 3.20 6.98
N GLY A 70 15.36 3.13 6.47
CA GLY A 70 16.54 2.89 7.31
C GLY A 70 16.62 1.43 7.75
N ALA A 71 17.01 1.18 9.00
CA ALA A 71 16.93 -0.17 9.54
C ALA A 71 15.46 -0.56 9.78
N ASP A 72 15.13 -1.80 9.45
CA ASP A 72 13.79 -2.36 9.61
C ASP A 72 13.39 -2.46 11.09
N VAL A 73 12.08 -2.42 11.34
CA VAL A 73 11.51 -2.46 12.70
C VAL A 73 10.96 -3.85 13.00
N ASP A 74 11.73 -4.66 13.73
CA ASP A 74 11.38 -6.04 14.11
C ASP A 74 9.98 -6.15 14.72
N ALA A 75 9.61 -5.22 15.61
CA ALA A 75 8.31 -5.22 16.28
C ALA A 75 7.14 -5.08 15.30
N ALA A 76 7.33 -4.33 14.21
CA ALA A 76 6.30 -4.18 13.18
C ALA A 76 6.15 -5.45 12.34
N PHE A 77 7.26 -6.12 12.00
CA PHE A 77 7.21 -7.41 11.32
C PHE A 77 6.55 -8.49 12.18
N LYS A 78 6.92 -8.59 13.47
CA LYS A 78 6.28 -9.51 14.43
C LYS A 78 4.77 -9.25 14.52
N TRP A 79 4.37 -7.98 14.56
CA TRP A 79 2.97 -7.56 14.58
C TRP A 79 2.21 -7.97 13.30
N MET A 80 2.85 -7.90 12.13
CA MET A 80 2.28 -8.39 10.87
C MET A 80 2.20 -9.92 10.82
N ILE A 81 3.23 -10.62 11.30
CA ILE A 81 3.27 -12.10 11.35
C ILE A 81 2.11 -12.62 12.22
N GLU A 82 1.90 -12.05 13.40
CA GLU A 82 0.77 -12.38 14.27
C GLU A 82 -0.57 -12.26 13.52
N ARG A 83 -0.73 -11.18 12.74
CA ARG A 83 -1.93 -10.89 11.94
C ARG A 83 -2.11 -11.79 10.72
N SER A 84 -1.03 -12.36 10.22
CA SER A 84 -1.05 -13.31 9.12
C SER A 84 -1.51 -14.72 9.54
N GLY A 85 -1.58 -14.99 10.84
CA GLY A 85 -1.82 -16.34 11.36
C GLY A 85 -0.69 -17.32 11.06
N GLY A 86 0.50 -16.82 10.70
CA GLY A 86 1.68 -17.61 10.33
C GLY A 86 1.56 -18.29 8.97
N GLY A 87 0.82 -17.69 8.02
CA GLY A 87 0.65 -18.20 6.66
C GLY A 87 1.81 -17.86 5.71
N ASP A 88 1.50 -17.72 4.44
CA ASP A 88 2.44 -17.36 3.39
C ASP A 88 2.73 -15.86 3.36
N VAL A 89 4.01 -15.49 3.44
CA VAL A 89 4.48 -14.10 3.35
C VAL A 89 5.05 -13.84 1.96
N VAL A 90 4.62 -12.75 1.33
CA VAL A 90 5.17 -12.31 0.05
C VAL A 90 5.81 -10.93 0.18
N VAL A 91 7.08 -10.84 -0.18
CA VAL A 91 7.83 -9.57 -0.25
C VAL A 91 7.85 -9.09 -1.69
N LEU A 92 7.39 -7.86 -1.93
CA LEU A 92 7.33 -7.27 -3.27
C LEU A 92 8.42 -6.23 -3.45
N ARG A 93 9.15 -6.32 -4.57
CA ARG A 93 10.26 -5.42 -4.90
C ARG A 93 10.29 -5.13 -6.40
N ALA A 94 10.93 -4.02 -6.79
CA ALA A 94 11.26 -3.70 -8.18
C ALA A 94 12.79 -3.76 -8.43
N THR A 95 13.59 -3.75 -7.37
CA THR A 95 15.05 -3.87 -7.43
C THR A 95 15.59 -4.67 -6.24
N GLY A 96 16.85 -5.12 -6.29
CA GLY A 96 17.60 -5.79 -5.21
C GLY A 96 17.33 -7.31 -5.07
N THR A 97 17.59 -7.85 -3.87
CA THR A 97 17.61 -9.30 -3.57
C THR A 97 16.42 -9.77 -2.71
N ASP A 98 16.45 -11.04 -2.31
CA ASP A 98 15.51 -11.74 -1.42
C ASP A 98 15.93 -11.70 0.07
N ALA A 99 16.77 -10.75 0.49
CA ALA A 99 17.33 -10.67 1.84
C ALA A 99 16.28 -10.58 2.97
N TYR A 100 15.06 -10.14 2.66
CA TYR A 100 13.94 -10.16 3.61
C TYR A 100 13.49 -11.59 3.98
N ASN A 101 13.69 -12.58 3.10
CA ASN A 101 13.21 -13.94 3.32
C ASN A 101 13.75 -14.55 4.63
N PRO A 102 15.09 -14.71 4.82
CA PRO A 102 15.62 -15.27 6.07
C PRO A 102 15.37 -14.36 7.27
N TYR A 103 15.34 -13.05 7.09
CA TYR A 103 15.08 -12.09 8.17
C TYR A 103 13.66 -12.24 8.73
N ILE A 104 12.62 -12.16 7.89
CA ILE A 104 11.22 -12.30 8.31
C ILE A 104 10.97 -13.69 8.90
N ASN A 105 11.50 -14.74 8.26
CA ASN A 105 11.38 -16.12 8.76
C ASN A 105 12.06 -16.33 10.13
N GLY A 106 13.05 -15.50 10.46
CA GLY A 106 13.72 -15.53 11.77
C GLY A 106 12.98 -14.78 12.89
N LEU A 107 11.99 -13.95 12.56
CA LEU A 107 11.28 -13.11 13.53
C LEU A 107 10.03 -13.77 14.14
N GLY A 108 9.51 -14.83 13.52
CA GLY A 108 8.33 -15.55 13.96
C GLY A 108 8.02 -16.75 13.07
N SER A 109 7.00 -17.53 13.43
CA SER A 109 6.59 -18.71 12.66
C SER A 109 5.68 -18.32 11.50
N VAL A 110 6.11 -18.62 10.29
CA VAL A 110 5.37 -18.46 9.02
C VAL A 110 5.49 -19.74 8.19
N ASN A 111 4.56 -19.97 7.25
CA ASN A 111 4.63 -21.13 6.36
C ASN A 111 5.77 -20.98 5.35
N SER A 112 5.84 -19.81 4.73
CA SER A 112 6.90 -19.44 3.80
C SER A 112 7.12 -17.93 3.74
N VAL A 113 8.29 -17.54 3.25
CA VAL A 113 8.57 -16.18 2.79
C VAL A 113 9.10 -16.26 1.37
N GLU A 114 8.41 -15.63 0.43
CA GLU A 114 8.79 -15.54 -0.98
C GLU A 114 8.99 -14.09 -1.39
N THR A 115 10.10 -13.80 -2.08
CA THR A 115 10.32 -12.48 -2.67
C THR A 115 10.01 -12.51 -4.16
N LEU A 116 9.13 -11.61 -4.61
CA LEU A 116 8.82 -11.35 -6.02
C LEU A 116 9.46 -10.04 -6.49
N LEU A 117 10.34 -10.13 -7.47
CA LEU A 117 10.92 -9.00 -8.21
C LEU A 117 10.04 -8.64 -9.42
N ILE A 118 9.10 -7.73 -9.21
CA ILE A 118 8.11 -7.30 -10.21
C ILE A 118 8.56 -5.97 -10.82
N ASN A 119 9.57 -6.04 -11.69
CA ASN A 119 10.24 -4.85 -12.26
C ASN A 119 9.81 -4.50 -13.70
N THR A 120 8.79 -5.18 -14.23
CA THR A 120 8.21 -4.89 -15.55
C THR A 120 6.70 -4.98 -15.52
N LYS A 121 6.04 -4.26 -16.44
CA LYS A 121 4.59 -4.35 -16.66
C LYS A 121 4.12 -5.77 -16.98
N ALA A 122 4.94 -6.53 -17.71
CA ALA A 122 4.64 -7.91 -18.09
C ALA A 122 4.61 -8.85 -16.87
N LEU A 123 5.59 -8.74 -15.96
CA LEU A 123 5.57 -9.50 -14.70
C LEU A 123 4.40 -9.07 -13.82
N ALA A 124 4.11 -7.77 -13.75
CA ALA A 124 2.99 -7.25 -12.96
C ALA A 124 1.60 -7.67 -13.48
N ASN A 125 1.50 -8.05 -14.76
CA ASN A 125 0.29 -8.59 -15.39
C ASN A 125 0.28 -10.12 -15.51
N ASN A 126 1.29 -10.80 -14.98
CA ASN A 126 1.36 -12.25 -15.02
C ASN A 126 0.36 -12.91 -14.05
N ASP A 127 -0.39 -13.91 -14.52
CA ASP A 127 -1.42 -14.59 -13.72
C ASP A 127 -0.86 -15.34 -12.52
N THR A 128 0.32 -15.96 -12.65
CA THR A 128 0.97 -16.67 -11.54
C THR A 128 1.46 -15.70 -10.48
N VAL A 129 2.02 -14.55 -10.86
CA VAL A 129 2.40 -13.49 -9.91
C VAL A 129 1.19 -12.98 -9.13
N ALA A 130 0.10 -12.65 -9.83
CA ALA A 130 -1.12 -12.21 -9.19
C ALA A 130 -1.75 -13.29 -8.29
N TYR A 131 -1.68 -14.56 -8.70
CA TYR A 131 -2.13 -15.68 -7.89
C TYR A 131 -1.32 -15.80 -6.58
N ILE A 132 0.01 -15.74 -6.64
CA ILE A 132 0.87 -15.79 -5.45
C ILE A 132 0.51 -14.66 -4.48
N ILE A 133 0.36 -13.43 -4.99
CA ILE A 133 -0.01 -12.27 -4.16
C ILE A 133 -1.39 -12.46 -3.53
N ARG A 134 -2.42 -12.84 -4.30
CA ARG A 134 -3.79 -12.99 -3.77
C ARG A 134 -3.89 -14.05 -2.67
N ASN A 135 -3.05 -15.08 -2.73
CA ASN A 135 -3.07 -16.14 -1.74
C ASN A 135 -2.16 -15.89 -0.54
N ALA A 136 -1.31 -14.87 -0.54
CA ALA A 136 -0.50 -14.52 0.62
C ALA A 136 -1.36 -14.14 1.84
N GLU A 137 -0.94 -14.56 3.03
CA GLU A 137 -1.50 -14.12 4.32
C GLU A 137 -0.82 -12.85 4.84
N MET A 138 0.29 -12.44 4.23
CA MET A 138 0.98 -11.18 4.54
C MET A 138 1.72 -10.68 3.31
N VAL A 139 1.65 -9.37 3.05
CA VAL A 139 2.49 -8.73 2.03
C VAL A 139 3.32 -7.61 2.62
N PHE A 140 4.60 -7.57 2.25
CA PHE A 140 5.49 -6.46 2.56
C PHE A 140 6.10 -5.86 1.30
N ILE A 141 5.95 -4.55 1.10
CA ILE A 141 6.48 -3.81 -0.05
C ILE A 141 7.79 -3.14 0.36
N ALA A 142 8.90 -3.57 -0.22
CA ALA A 142 10.21 -3.09 0.18
C ALA A 142 10.48 -1.63 -0.25
N GLY A 143 11.58 -1.07 0.25
CA GLY A 143 12.14 0.19 -0.26
C GLY A 143 12.68 0.05 -1.69
N GLY A 144 12.98 1.20 -2.31
CA GLY A 144 13.38 1.31 -3.71
C GLY A 144 13.03 2.69 -4.24
N ASP A 145 12.65 2.76 -5.52
CA ASP A 145 12.06 3.94 -6.14
C ASP A 145 10.54 3.72 -6.28
N GLN A 146 9.73 4.56 -5.63
CA GLN A 146 8.27 4.42 -5.68
C GLN A 146 7.69 4.64 -7.08
N SER A 147 8.41 5.33 -7.97
CA SER A 147 7.99 5.52 -9.35
C SER A 147 8.05 4.21 -10.15
N ASP A 148 8.92 3.25 -9.78
CA ASP A 148 8.92 1.90 -10.38
C ASP A 148 7.65 1.13 -10.03
N TYR A 149 7.19 1.22 -8.78
CA TYR A 149 5.95 0.58 -8.33
C TYR A 149 4.74 1.16 -9.06
N MET A 150 4.66 2.49 -9.16
CA MET A 150 3.62 3.15 -9.92
C MET A 150 3.65 2.72 -11.41
N ARG A 151 4.78 2.89 -12.11
CA ARG A 151 4.89 2.59 -13.54
C ARG A 151 4.54 1.14 -13.85
N ASN A 152 5.10 0.21 -13.07
CA ASN A 152 4.95 -1.21 -13.34
C ASN A 152 3.65 -1.80 -12.80
N TRP A 153 3.13 -1.37 -11.65
CA TRP A 153 2.03 -2.09 -11.00
C TRP A 153 0.67 -1.42 -11.17
N LYS A 154 0.60 -0.09 -11.38
CA LYS A 154 -0.68 0.60 -11.55
C LYS A 154 -1.44 0.13 -12.80
N GLY A 155 -2.72 -0.19 -12.70
CA GLY A 155 -3.54 -0.75 -13.77
C GLY A 155 -3.20 -2.20 -14.12
N THR A 156 -2.52 -2.96 -13.25
CA THR A 156 -2.18 -4.36 -13.50
C THR A 156 -2.83 -5.34 -12.53
N LYS A 157 -2.66 -6.63 -12.81
CA LYS A 157 -3.11 -7.70 -11.90
C LYS A 157 -2.41 -7.66 -10.55
N THR A 158 -1.18 -7.15 -10.45
CA THR A 158 -0.49 -6.90 -9.17
C THR A 158 -1.22 -5.87 -8.32
N GLU A 159 -1.62 -4.72 -8.88
CA GLU A 159 -2.44 -3.75 -8.14
C GLU A 159 -3.76 -4.37 -7.68
N GLN A 160 -4.46 -5.08 -8.58
CA GLN A 160 -5.72 -5.74 -8.23
C GLN A 160 -5.55 -6.77 -7.12
N ALA A 161 -4.44 -7.52 -7.11
CA ALA A 161 -4.13 -8.48 -6.06
C ALA A 161 -3.86 -7.78 -4.72
N LEU A 162 -3.08 -6.69 -4.70
CA LEU A 162 -2.83 -5.90 -3.50
C LEU A 162 -4.12 -5.28 -2.94
N ASN A 163 -4.95 -4.71 -3.81
CA ASN A 163 -6.23 -4.14 -3.41
C ASN A 163 -7.19 -5.21 -2.89
N TYR A 164 -7.18 -6.42 -3.45
CA TYR A 164 -7.91 -7.57 -2.90
C TYR A 164 -7.44 -7.94 -1.49
N LEU A 165 -6.13 -7.98 -1.23
CA LEU A 165 -5.60 -8.25 0.11
C LEU A 165 -6.03 -7.19 1.13
N LEU A 166 -5.93 -5.92 0.75
CA LEU A 166 -6.30 -4.77 1.59
C LEU A 166 -7.80 -4.72 1.89
N ASN A 167 -8.65 -4.99 0.89
CA ASN A 167 -10.08 -4.69 0.97
C ASN A 167 -10.98 -5.91 1.16
N ASP A 168 -10.60 -7.07 0.65
CA ASP A 168 -11.48 -8.25 0.64
C ASP A 168 -10.94 -9.36 1.54
N LYS A 169 -9.69 -9.80 1.33
CA LYS A 169 -9.07 -10.84 2.17
C LYS A 169 -8.77 -10.35 3.59
N LYS A 170 -8.53 -9.04 3.75
CA LYS A 170 -8.09 -8.43 5.01
C LYS A 170 -6.80 -9.08 5.55
N ALA A 171 -5.83 -9.27 4.65
CA ALA A 171 -4.48 -9.67 5.05
C ALA A 171 -3.66 -8.43 5.46
N PRO A 172 -2.71 -8.54 6.42
CA PRO A 172 -1.79 -7.45 6.72
C PRO A 172 -0.91 -7.09 5.51
N VAL A 173 -0.91 -5.81 5.14
CA VAL A 173 -0.07 -5.27 4.05
C VAL A 173 0.75 -4.10 4.57
N GLY A 174 2.07 -4.18 4.45
CA GLY A 174 2.99 -3.15 4.94
C GLY A 174 3.96 -2.70 3.86
N GLY A 175 4.66 -1.60 4.12
CA GLY A 175 5.76 -1.18 3.27
C GLY A 175 6.72 -0.22 3.94
N THR A 176 7.95 -0.19 3.45
CA THR A 176 9.02 0.68 3.94
C THR A 176 9.52 1.63 2.86
N SER A 177 9.85 2.87 3.23
CA SER A 177 10.37 3.87 2.28
C SER A 177 9.45 3.99 1.06
N ALA A 178 9.91 3.72 -0.17
CA ALA A 178 9.07 3.70 -1.37
C ALA A 178 7.78 2.84 -1.23
N GLY A 179 7.84 1.70 -0.54
CA GLY A 179 6.66 0.87 -0.28
C GLY A 179 5.67 1.53 0.67
N CYS A 180 6.14 2.31 1.64
CA CYS A 180 5.30 3.14 2.51
C CYS A 180 4.62 4.25 1.68
N ALA A 181 5.39 4.92 0.81
CA ALA A 181 4.93 6.08 0.04
C ALA A 181 3.70 5.82 -0.84
N ILE A 182 3.51 4.58 -1.32
CA ILE A 182 2.41 4.21 -2.23
C ILE A 182 1.16 3.68 -1.51
N LEU A 183 1.18 3.54 -0.18
CA LEU A 183 0.02 3.05 0.59
C LEU A 183 -1.01 4.15 0.88
N GLY A 184 -0.61 5.42 0.81
CA GLY A 184 -1.53 6.56 0.88
C GLY A 184 -2.47 6.63 -0.32
N GLY A 185 -3.71 7.05 -0.09
CA GLY A 185 -4.65 7.37 -1.16
C GLY A 185 -4.15 8.56 -1.99
N PHE A 186 -3.47 9.51 -1.35
CA PHE A 186 -2.59 10.46 -2.03
C PHE A 186 -1.15 9.98 -1.97
N TYR A 187 -0.40 10.14 -3.05
CA TYR A 187 1.01 9.77 -3.05
C TYR A 187 1.85 10.69 -3.92
N TYR A 188 3.11 10.85 -3.51
CA TYR A 188 4.14 11.59 -4.23
C TYR A 188 4.98 10.63 -5.08
N SER A 189 5.00 10.82 -6.41
CA SER A 189 5.61 9.83 -7.31
C SER A 189 7.13 9.86 -7.31
N GLY A 190 7.76 11.02 -7.10
CA GLY A 190 9.21 11.19 -7.25
C GLY A 190 9.74 10.88 -8.65
N GLU A 191 8.87 10.77 -9.66
CA GLU A 191 9.22 10.25 -10.99
C GLU A 191 10.09 11.19 -11.82
N THR A 192 10.12 12.47 -11.46
CA THR A 192 10.97 13.50 -12.08
C THR A 192 12.21 13.82 -11.24
N GLY A 193 12.38 13.16 -10.10
CA GLY A 193 13.42 13.43 -9.11
C GLY A 193 12.84 13.66 -7.72
N GLY A 194 13.70 13.67 -6.69
CA GLY A 194 13.31 13.94 -5.31
C GLY A 194 13.23 15.44 -5.02
N VAL A 195 12.19 15.86 -4.30
CA VAL A 195 12.06 17.23 -3.77
C VAL A 195 12.44 17.31 -2.28
N THR A 196 13.24 18.31 -1.93
CA THR A 196 13.57 18.70 -0.54
C THR A 196 12.54 19.69 0.01
N SER A 197 12.48 19.86 1.34
CA SER A 197 11.62 20.88 1.95
C SER A 197 11.95 22.30 1.49
N ALA A 198 13.24 22.65 1.38
CA ALA A 198 13.65 23.97 0.91
C ALA A 198 13.15 24.27 -0.52
N GLN A 199 13.23 23.30 -1.43
CA GLN A 199 12.72 23.44 -2.80
C GLN A 199 11.19 23.56 -2.82
N ALA A 200 10.48 22.65 -2.12
CA ALA A 200 9.02 22.64 -2.10
C ALA A 200 8.44 23.92 -1.49
N LEU A 201 9.04 24.44 -0.41
CA LEU A 201 8.62 25.67 0.23
C LEU A 201 8.91 26.92 -0.61
N ALA A 202 9.98 26.90 -1.41
CA ALA A 202 10.34 28.00 -2.30
C ALA A 202 9.49 28.05 -3.57
N ASN A 203 9.06 26.90 -4.09
CA ASN A 203 8.20 26.76 -5.24
C ASN A 203 7.23 25.59 -5.06
N THR A 204 5.97 25.91 -4.77
CA THR A 204 4.96 24.88 -4.47
C THR A 204 4.59 24.01 -5.67
N TYR A 205 4.93 24.44 -6.90
CA TYR A 205 4.79 23.70 -8.16
C TYR A 205 6.16 23.42 -8.79
N ASP A 206 7.16 23.13 -7.95
CA ASP A 206 8.45 22.61 -8.43
C ASP A 206 8.24 21.40 -9.35
N ALA A 207 9.04 21.31 -10.42
CA ALA A 207 8.90 20.25 -11.44
C ALA A 207 9.14 18.84 -10.87
N ASN A 208 9.78 18.73 -9.70
CA ASN A 208 9.94 17.48 -8.96
C ASN A 208 8.73 17.14 -8.09
N ILE A 209 7.63 17.92 -8.10
CA ILE A 209 6.41 17.67 -7.34
C ILE A 209 5.30 17.19 -8.28
N THR A 210 5.14 15.87 -8.35
CA THR A 210 3.95 15.25 -8.95
C THR A 210 3.20 14.45 -7.89
N LEU A 211 1.94 14.83 -7.66
CA LEU A 211 1.03 14.20 -6.72
C LEU A 211 -0.07 13.46 -7.47
N TYR A 212 -0.45 12.30 -6.97
CA TYR A 212 -1.52 11.47 -7.50
C TYR A 212 -2.61 11.28 -6.44
N ASN A 213 -3.82 10.99 -6.90
CA ASN A 213 -5.01 10.95 -6.07
C ASN A 213 -5.83 9.71 -6.39
N ASN A 214 -5.84 8.76 -5.46
CA ASN A 214 -6.77 7.64 -5.39
C ASN A 214 -6.86 6.86 -6.71
N ASP A 215 -5.73 6.58 -7.35
CA ASP A 215 -5.70 5.86 -8.63
C ASP A 215 -4.72 4.68 -8.65
N PHE A 216 -4.32 4.20 -7.46
CA PHE A 216 -3.43 3.04 -7.30
C PHE A 216 -3.86 2.13 -6.13
N LEU A 217 -3.21 2.20 -4.97
CA LEU A 217 -3.59 1.39 -3.81
C LEU A 217 -4.75 2.02 -3.03
N LYS A 218 -5.63 1.17 -2.52
CA LYS A 218 -6.87 1.52 -1.82
C LYS A 218 -6.83 1.00 -0.39
N ALA A 219 -5.83 1.45 0.35
CA ALA A 219 -5.61 0.98 1.71
C ALA A 219 -6.70 1.58 2.66
N PRO A 220 -7.36 0.77 3.51
CA PRO A 220 -8.40 1.25 4.43
C PRO A 220 -7.93 2.43 5.28
N TYR A 221 -8.80 3.41 5.53
CA TYR A 221 -8.49 4.63 6.31
C TYR A 221 -7.48 5.62 5.67
N LEU A 222 -6.79 5.24 4.60
CA LEU A 222 -5.74 6.07 3.98
C LEU A 222 -6.20 6.80 2.72
N GLN A 223 -7.49 6.73 2.34
CA GLN A 223 -8.02 7.36 1.12
C GLN A 223 -7.75 8.87 1.07
N ASN A 224 -7.79 9.55 2.22
CA ASN A 224 -7.53 10.98 2.36
C ASN A 224 -6.18 11.28 3.01
N VAL A 225 -5.23 10.35 2.92
CA VAL A 225 -3.91 10.44 3.55
C VAL A 225 -2.84 10.45 2.48
N ILE A 226 -1.87 11.36 2.60
CA ILE A 226 -0.55 11.24 1.99
C ILE A 226 0.44 10.68 3.00
N THR A 227 1.32 9.79 2.56
CA THR A 227 2.36 9.21 3.42
C THR A 227 3.73 9.77 3.10
N ASP A 228 4.56 10.00 4.12
CA ASP A 228 5.98 10.33 3.94
C ASP A 228 6.89 9.49 4.85
N GLN A 229 8.17 9.41 4.51
CA GLN A 229 9.15 8.45 5.00
C GLN A 229 10.53 9.10 5.05
N HIS A 230 11.52 8.50 5.71
CA HIS A 230 12.83 9.09 6.02
C HIS A 230 12.71 10.53 6.56
N TYR A 231 11.66 10.76 7.36
CA TYR A 231 11.03 12.06 7.48
C TYR A 231 11.95 13.12 8.08
N LEU A 232 12.47 12.90 9.29
CA LEU A 232 13.42 13.81 9.93
C LEU A 232 14.80 13.65 9.32
N THR A 233 15.19 12.42 8.98
CA THR A 233 16.50 12.11 8.39
C THR A 233 16.80 12.92 7.14
N ARG A 234 15.75 13.28 6.38
CA ARG A 234 15.87 14.04 5.12
C ARG A 234 15.14 15.38 5.17
N ASP A 235 14.81 15.84 6.37
CA ASP A 235 14.21 17.16 6.63
C ASP A 235 12.96 17.40 5.77
N ARG A 236 11.98 16.49 5.85
CA ARG A 236 10.84 16.38 4.91
C ARG A 236 9.52 16.97 5.44
N ASP A 237 9.57 17.63 6.58
CA ASP A 237 8.43 18.30 7.17
C ASP A 237 7.86 19.44 6.32
N GLY A 238 8.73 20.30 5.78
CA GLY A 238 8.33 21.40 4.90
C GLY A 238 7.68 20.91 3.61
N ARG A 239 8.24 19.88 2.97
CA ARG A 239 7.63 19.32 1.74
C ARG A 239 6.29 18.66 2.01
N SER A 240 6.10 17.96 3.12
CA SER A 240 4.81 17.37 3.47
C SER A 240 3.74 18.43 3.74
N ALA A 241 4.12 19.54 4.39
CA ALA A 241 3.22 20.69 4.55
C ALA A 241 2.82 21.29 3.19
N VAL A 242 3.76 21.38 2.24
CA VAL A 242 3.48 21.82 0.86
C VAL A 242 2.60 20.83 0.13
N PHE A 243 2.82 19.51 0.26
CA PHE A 243 1.96 18.51 -0.38
C PHE A 243 0.52 18.61 0.12
N LEU A 244 0.32 18.77 1.44
CA LEU A 244 -1.01 19.01 2.00
C LEU A 244 -1.64 20.30 1.46
N GLY A 245 -0.85 21.38 1.36
CA GLY A 245 -1.31 22.65 0.81
C GLY A 245 -1.73 22.55 -0.65
N ARG A 246 -0.95 21.84 -1.46
CA ARG A 246 -1.24 21.53 -2.87
C ARG A 246 -2.48 20.65 -3.00
N ILE A 247 -2.63 19.60 -2.19
CA ILE A 247 -3.82 18.74 -2.20
C ILE A 247 -5.08 19.55 -1.87
N ASN A 248 -5.01 20.44 -0.87
CA ASN A 248 -6.11 21.31 -0.50
C ASN A 248 -6.43 22.32 -1.62
N LYS A 249 -5.41 22.94 -2.22
CA LYS A 249 -5.57 23.91 -3.31
C LYS A 249 -6.17 23.27 -4.57
N ASP A 250 -5.61 22.15 -5.01
CA ASP A 250 -5.82 21.55 -6.33
C ASP A 250 -7.07 20.64 -6.34
N TRP A 251 -7.31 19.90 -5.25
CA TRP A 251 -8.43 18.96 -5.14
C TRP A 251 -9.48 19.36 -4.11
N LYS A 252 -9.36 20.52 -3.45
CA LYS A 252 -10.30 20.98 -2.40
C LYS A 252 -10.52 19.96 -1.29
N THR A 253 -9.48 19.17 -1.01
CA THR A 253 -9.54 18.07 -0.05
C THR A 253 -8.68 18.43 1.16
N PRO A 254 -9.25 18.49 2.38
CA PRO A 254 -8.48 18.68 3.61
C PRO A 254 -7.79 17.36 4.00
N ALA A 255 -6.81 16.98 3.19
CA ALA A 255 -6.05 15.74 3.38
C ALA A 255 -5.27 15.76 4.70
N LYS A 256 -4.89 14.55 5.12
CA LYS A 256 -4.04 14.29 6.27
C LYS A 256 -2.70 13.75 5.80
N CYS A 257 -1.67 13.85 6.63
CA CYS A 257 -0.38 13.23 6.36
C CYS A 257 0.01 12.31 7.52
N ILE A 258 0.48 11.11 7.20
CA ILE A 258 1.14 10.23 8.17
C ILE A 258 2.59 10.08 7.72
N ALA A 259 3.53 10.50 8.56
CA ALA A 259 4.94 10.43 8.23
C ALA A 259 5.73 9.65 9.29
N ALA A 260 6.61 8.77 8.85
CA ALA A 260 7.48 7.99 9.73
C ALA A 260 8.95 8.32 9.44
N ASP A 261 9.75 8.58 10.47
CA ASP A 261 11.19 8.68 10.28
C ASP A 261 11.84 7.28 10.12
N GLU A 262 13.12 7.26 9.77
CA GLU A 262 13.87 6.00 9.74
C GLU A 262 13.76 5.24 11.07
N ARG A 263 13.77 3.90 11.01
CA ARG A 263 13.61 3.02 12.18
C ARG A 263 12.31 3.24 12.95
N THR A 264 11.29 3.77 12.28
CA THR A 264 9.95 3.99 12.81
C THR A 264 8.93 3.31 11.92
N ALA A 265 7.92 2.70 12.54
CA ALA A 265 6.79 2.07 11.88
C ALA A 265 5.48 2.47 12.55
N VAL A 266 4.51 2.89 11.75
CA VAL A 266 3.13 3.10 12.17
C VAL A 266 2.32 1.86 11.81
N CYS A 267 1.94 1.07 12.81
CA CYS A 267 1.12 -0.12 12.63
C CYS A 267 -0.35 0.23 12.88
N ILE A 268 -1.18 0.19 11.84
CA ILE A 268 -2.61 0.54 11.87
C ILE A 268 -3.42 -0.75 11.85
N ASP A 269 -4.20 -1.01 12.89
CA ASP A 269 -5.04 -2.21 12.95
C ASP A 269 -6.32 -2.10 12.09
N LYS A 270 -7.12 -3.19 12.09
CA LYS A 270 -8.38 -3.28 11.36
C LYS A 270 -9.41 -2.21 11.72
N ASP A 271 -9.32 -1.60 12.91
CA ASP A 271 -10.24 -0.58 13.40
C ASP A 271 -9.71 0.84 13.17
N GLY A 272 -8.53 0.96 12.55
CA GLY A 272 -7.88 2.24 12.29
C GLY A 272 -7.11 2.79 13.49
N MET A 273 -6.85 1.98 14.52
CA MET A 273 -5.99 2.40 15.63
C MET A 273 -4.53 2.18 15.25
N ALA A 274 -3.77 3.26 15.15
CA ALA A 274 -2.34 3.23 14.92
C ALA A 274 -1.58 3.09 16.22
N LYS A 275 -0.53 2.28 16.23
CA LYS A 275 0.49 2.20 17.29
C LYS A 275 1.88 2.38 16.68
N VAL A 276 2.74 3.16 17.34
CA VAL A 276 4.05 3.56 16.78
C VAL A 276 5.17 2.74 17.37
N PHE A 277 5.77 1.89 16.54
CA PHE A 277 6.92 1.04 16.89
C PHE A 277 8.21 1.60 16.31
N GLY A 278 9.31 1.36 16.98
CA GLY A 278 10.62 1.79 16.50
C GLY A 278 11.67 1.64 17.57
N ASP A 279 12.91 1.85 17.17
CA ASP A 279 14.06 1.78 18.07
C ASP A 279 14.98 2.99 17.85
N TYR A 280 15.76 3.31 18.88
CA TYR A 280 16.76 4.35 18.87
C TYR A 280 18.14 3.72 19.07
N SER A 281 19.19 4.35 18.55
CA SER A 281 20.57 3.95 18.85
C SER A 281 21.36 5.13 19.39
N VAL A 282 22.52 4.87 19.96
CA VAL A 282 23.47 5.93 20.39
C VAL A 282 23.73 6.92 19.25
N THR A 283 23.79 6.43 18.01
CA THR A 283 24.00 7.24 16.79
C THR A 283 22.73 7.84 16.19
N ARG A 284 21.55 7.46 16.66
CA ARG A 284 20.24 7.99 16.23
C ARG A 284 19.29 8.03 17.44
N PRO A 285 19.36 9.07 18.28
CA PRO A 285 18.59 9.16 19.52
C PRO A 285 17.13 9.58 19.30
N TYR A 286 16.62 9.44 18.08
CA TYR A 286 15.26 9.83 17.70
C TYR A 286 14.65 8.83 16.72
N SER A 287 13.35 8.61 16.90
CA SER A 287 12.50 7.73 16.09
C SER A 287 11.06 8.19 16.34
N TYR A 288 10.46 8.88 15.37
CA TYR A 288 9.19 9.59 15.52
C TYR A 288 8.25 9.32 14.36
N ALA A 289 6.96 9.27 14.68
CA ALA A 289 5.89 9.32 13.71
C ALA A 289 5.03 10.58 13.90
N TYR A 290 4.55 11.11 12.79
CA TYR A 290 3.78 12.36 12.72
C TYR A 290 2.42 12.10 12.10
N PHE A 291 1.37 12.58 12.75
CA PHE A 291 0.00 12.59 12.26
C PHE A 291 -0.42 14.04 12.08
N ILE A 292 -0.51 14.46 10.82
CA ILE A 292 -0.69 15.86 10.44
C ILE A 292 -2.07 16.02 9.84
N SER A 293 -2.77 17.05 10.28
CA SER A 293 -4.12 17.33 9.83
C SER A 293 -4.30 18.81 9.52
N SER A 294 -4.99 19.07 8.40
CA SER A 294 -5.54 20.38 8.09
C SER A 294 -7.03 20.44 8.43
N ASP A 295 -7.54 21.65 8.62
CA ASP A 295 -8.96 21.96 8.77
C ASP A 295 -9.51 22.47 7.45
N ALA A 296 -10.74 22.08 7.09
CA ALA A 296 -11.36 22.48 5.82
C ALA A 296 -11.54 24.00 5.68
N GLY A 297 -11.74 24.72 6.78
CA GLY A 297 -11.83 26.17 6.83
C GLY A 297 -10.49 26.88 6.80
N LYS A 298 -9.37 26.17 6.99
CA LYS A 298 -8.01 26.74 7.03
C LYS A 298 -7.27 26.57 5.71
N GLN A 299 -7.80 27.21 4.67
CA GLN A 299 -7.21 27.14 3.33
C GLN A 299 -5.84 27.83 3.28
N PRO A 300 -4.89 27.33 2.47
CA PRO A 300 -3.60 27.99 2.28
C PRO A 300 -3.76 29.34 1.57
N GLU A 301 -3.11 30.36 2.11
CA GLU A 301 -3.14 31.73 1.59
C GLU A 301 -2.40 31.85 0.25
N GLN A 302 -1.28 31.13 0.08
CA GLN A 302 -0.52 31.10 -1.17
C GLN A 302 0.08 29.72 -1.46
N MET A 303 -0.41 29.11 -2.55
CA MET A 303 0.14 27.92 -3.21
C MET A 303 0.08 28.19 -4.72
N GLU A 304 1.10 28.88 -5.24
CA GLU A 304 1.20 29.31 -6.64
C GLU A 304 2.57 28.93 -7.22
N ALA A 305 2.62 28.69 -8.53
CA ALA A 305 3.86 28.37 -9.23
C ALA A 305 4.87 29.52 -9.13
N PHE A 306 6.15 29.17 -8.94
CA PHE A 306 7.28 30.09 -8.82
C PHE A 306 7.19 31.09 -7.65
N LYS A 307 6.27 30.86 -6.71
CA LYS A 307 6.16 31.63 -5.47
C LYS A 307 6.39 30.75 -4.25
N LYS A 308 6.94 31.38 -3.21
CA LYS A 308 7.09 30.76 -1.90
C LYS A 308 5.72 30.42 -1.29
N ALA A 309 5.64 29.31 -0.58
CA ALA A 309 4.43 28.92 0.13
C ALA A 309 4.08 29.93 1.24
N ILE A 310 2.79 30.23 1.41
CA ILE A 310 2.26 30.91 2.60
C ILE A 310 1.05 30.12 3.05
N TRP A 311 1.12 29.60 4.27
CA TRP A 311 0.01 28.92 4.92
C TRP A 311 0.03 29.23 6.42
N ASN A 312 -0.50 30.39 6.81
CA ASN A 312 -0.36 30.90 8.17
C ASN A 312 -1.55 30.49 9.06
N ASN A 313 -2.76 30.89 8.67
CA ASN A 313 -4.01 30.68 9.42
C ASN A 313 -3.87 31.01 10.91
N GLY A 314 -3.34 32.20 11.22
CA GLY A 314 -3.10 32.65 12.58
C GLY A 314 -2.11 31.76 13.34
N GLU A 315 -1.05 31.32 12.65
CA GLU A 315 -0.02 30.39 13.13
C GLU A 315 -0.56 29.01 13.56
N LYS A 316 -1.67 28.58 12.94
CA LYS A 316 -2.40 27.34 13.28
C LYS A 316 -2.90 26.60 12.05
N ALA A 317 -2.18 26.69 10.93
CA ALA A 317 -2.56 26.06 9.67
C ALA A 317 -2.71 24.54 9.77
N LEU A 318 -1.77 23.87 10.44
CA LEU A 318 -1.73 22.41 10.57
C LEU A 318 -1.68 22.01 12.04
N ALA A 319 -2.55 21.08 12.45
CA ALA A 319 -2.44 20.39 13.72
C ALA A 319 -1.59 19.12 13.54
N VAL A 320 -0.52 19.00 14.30
CA VAL A 320 0.45 17.90 14.19
C VAL A 320 0.58 17.16 15.51
N TYR A 321 0.36 15.85 15.50
CA TYR A 321 0.66 14.98 16.62
C TYR A 321 1.94 14.21 16.36
N GLU A 322 2.93 14.39 17.22
CA GLU A 322 4.21 13.68 17.19
C GLU A 322 4.22 12.59 18.26
N ILE A 323 4.49 11.34 17.86
CA ILE A 323 4.64 10.21 18.77
C ILE A 323 6.07 9.70 18.70
N THR A 324 6.74 9.61 19.85
CA THR A 324 8.02 8.91 19.98
C THR A 324 7.78 7.41 19.83
N ALA A 325 8.56 6.76 18.97
CA ALA A 325 8.49 5.33 18.78
C ALA A 325 9.08 4.57 19.97
N SER A 326 8.64 3.32 20.16
CA SER A 326 9.20 2.41 21.16
C SER A 326 9.08 0.97 20.67
N VAL A 327 9.99 0.10 21.10
CA VAL A 327 9.95 -1.34 20.76
C VAL A 327 8.70 -2.03 21.29
N ASN A 328 8.10 -1.50 22.37
CA ASN A 328 6.83 -1.97 22.95
C ASN A 328 5.61 -1.17 22.44
N GLY A 329 5.88 -0.23 21.52
CA GLY A 329 5.00 0.78 20.95
C GLY A 329 4.77 1.99 21.88
N GLY A 330 5.09 3.18 21.38
CA GLY A 330 5.22 4.38 22.21
C GLY A 330 3.92 5.13 22.49
N GLY A 331 2.96 5.07 21.56
CA GLY A 331 1.69 5.77 21.67
C GLY A 331 0.67 5.26 20.66
N ASN A 332 -0.54 5.81 20.73
CA ASN A 332 -1.65 5.44 19.84
C ASN A 332 -2.29 6.66 19.17
N PHE A 333 -2.82 6.46 17.97
CA PHE A 333 -3.55 7.49 17.22
C PHE A 333 -4.66 6.86 16.37
N ASN A 334 -5.89 7.36 16.46
CA ASN A 334 -6.98 6.86 15.64
C ASN A 334 -6.95 7.49 14.24
N VAL A 335 -6.50 6.74 13.23
CA VAL A 335 -6.44 7.22 11.84
C VAL A 335 -7.80 7.21 11.14
N ALA A 336 -8.80 6.50 11.68
CA ALA A 336 -10.14 6.49 11.11
C ALA A 336 -10.86 7.84 11.31
N ASN A 337 -10.48 8.61 12.33
CA ASN A 337 -11.17 9.86 12.67
C ASN A 337 -10.24 11.06 12.98
N PHE A 338 -8.93 10.84 13.20
CA PHE A 338 -7.95 11.90 13.53
C PHE A 338 -8.34 12.76 14.75
N LYS A 339 -9.10 12.21 15.70
CA LYS A 339 -9.55 12.96 16.88
C LYS A 339 -8.46 13.06 17.94
N ALA A 340 -8.26 14.28 18.45
CA ALA A 340 -7.21 14.56 19.42
C ALA A 340 -7.40 13.88 20.79
N ASN A 341 -8.65 13.64 21.21
CA ASN A 341 -8.95 13.00 22.50
C ASN A 341 -8.74 11.47 22.50
N GLU A 342 -8.45 10.87 21.34
CA GLU A 342 -8.13 9.44 21.20
C GLU A 342 -6.61 9.23 21.00
N ALA A 343 -5.83 10.31 21.00
CA ALA A 343 -4.39 10.29 20.81
C ALA A 343 -3.65 10.18 22.15
N THR A 344 -2.62 9.31 22.22
CA THR A 344 -1.83 9.07 23.45
C THR A 344 -0.35 8.87 23.14
N GLY A 345 0.52 9.15 24.13
CA GLY A 345 1.97 8.89 24.04
C GLY A 345 2.77 9.88 23.19
N GLY A 346 2.16 11.00 22.80
CA GLY A 346 2.76 12.03 21.96
C GLY A 346 2.44 13.46 22.39
N LYS A 347 2.87 14.42 21.57
CA LYS A 347 2.71 15.87 21.78
C LYS A 347 2.04 16.54 20.57
N TRP A 348 1.23 17.55 20.85
CA TRP A 348 0.57 18.35 19.83
C TRP A 348 1.35 19.62 19.51
N TYR A 349 1.47 19.92 18.22
CA TYR A 349 2.07 21.14 17.69
C TYR A 349 1.13 21.84 16.70
N TRP A 350 1.21 23.17 16.65
CA TRP A 350 0.74 23.97 15.53
C TRP A 350 1.90 24.21 14.57
N TRP A 351 1.71 23.88 13.30
CA TRP A 351 2.64 24.23 12.23
C TRP A 351 2.00 25.22 11.27
N TRP A 352 2.81 26.10 10.70
CA TRP A 352 2.41 27.06 9.67
C TRP A 352 3.58 27.42 8.77
N ILE A 353 3.29 27.88 7.56
CA ILE A 353 4.31 28.36 6.62
C ILE A 353 4.20 29.88 6.51
N ASP A 354 5.29 30.57 6.80
CA ASP A 354 5.42 32.00 6.57
C ASP A 354 6.52 32.26 5.53
N ASN A 355 6.14 32.82 4.39
CA ASN A 355 7.04 33.19 3.30
C ASN A 355 8.09 32.12 2.93
N GLY A 356 7.66 30.88 2.76
CA GLY A 356 8.51 29.73 2.42
C GLY A 356 9.36 29.18 3.58
N ALA A 357 9.06 29.55 4.83
CA ALA A 357 9.66 28.95 6.02
C ALA A 357 8.59 28.21 6.83
N LEU A 358 8.85 26.94 7.17
CA LEU A 358 8.00 26.18 8.08
C LEU A 358 8.31 26.58 9.53
N ASN A 359 7.28 26.95 10.28
CA ASN A 359 7.34 27.31 11.68
C ASN A 359 6.49 26.33 12.50
N LYS A 360 6.88 26.15 13.78
CA LYS A 360 6.28 25.17 14.69
C LYS A 360 6.19 25.75 16.10
N LYS A 361 5.10 25.48 16.81
CA LYS A 361 4.95 25.77 18.25
C LYS A 361 4.08 24.72 18.93
N ASP A 362 4.19 24.59 20.25
CA ASP A 362 3.31 23.72 21.04
C ASP A 362 1.84 24.20 20.94
N GLN A 363 0.88 23.27 20.99
CA GLN A 363 -0.56 23.61 20.97
C GLN A 363 -1.11 24.16 22.28
#